data_AF-A0A268TPC3-F1
#
_entry.id   AF-A0A268TPC3-F1
#
_cell.length_a   1.000
_cell.length_b   1.000
_cell.length_c   1.000
_cell.angle_alpha   90.00
_cell.angle_beta   90.00
_cell.angle_gamma   90.00
#
_symmetry.space_group_name_H-M   'P 1'
#
loop_
_entity.id
_entity.type
_entity.pdbx_description
1 polymer ?
#
loop_
_entity_poly.entity_id
_entity_poly.type
_entity_poly.pdbx_seq_one_letter_code
_entity_poly.pdbx_strand_id
1 'polypeptide(L)' 'MNQEKEPNLIKKTAKELGLTYRELGEAIGYTEGTLKTASSTNSVSPQIEKAICLFLENRELKQKIKIIQSFKEMLNTL' A
#
# COMPACT_ATOMS: atom_id res chain seq x y z
N MET A 1 -11.87 29.43 2.88
CA MET A 1 -10.47 28.97 2.71
C MET A 1 -10.47 27.44 2.65
N ASN A 2 -10.56 26.86 1.45
CA ASN A 2 -10.40 25.41 1.27
C ASN A 2 -8.91 25.13 1.16
N GLN A 3 -8.27 24.81 2.29
CA GLN A 3 -6.92 24.26 2.25
C GLN A 3 -7.02 22.85 1.69
N GLU A 4 -6.58 22.64 0.45
CA GLU A 4 -6.23 21.32 -0.05
C GLU A 4 -5.05 20.81 0.78
N LYS A 5 -5.35 20.18 1.91
CA LYS A 5 -4.36 19.46 2.71
C LYS A 5 -3.81 18.35 1.84
N GLU A 6 -2.49 18.25 1.77
CA GLU A 6 -1.81 17.17 1.05
C GLU A 6 -2.43 15.81 1.41
N PRO A 7 -2.63 14.92 0.43
CA PRO A 7 -3.22 13.62 0.69
C PRO A 7 -2.32 12.83 1.64
N ASN A 8 -2.87 12.43 2.81
CA ASN A 8 -2.15 11.55 3.72
C ASN A 8 -1.77 10.22 3.05
N LEU A 9 -0.84 9.51 3.70
CA LEU A 9 -0.28 8.25 3.24
C LEU A 9 -1.35 7.23 2.80
N ILE A 10 -2.46 7.11 3.55
CA ILE A 10 -3.57 6.19 3.20
C ILE A 10 -4.19 6.57 1.85
N LYS A 11 -4.52 7.86 1.63
CA LYS A 11 -5.09 8.35 0.37
C LYS A 11 -4.13 8.13 -0.80
N LYS A 12 -2.86 8.45 -0.58
CA LYS A 12 -1.81 8.31 -1.58
C LYS A 12 -1.66 6.85 -2.00
N THR A 13 -1.46 5.94 -1.03
CA THR A 13 -1.28 4.52 -1.30
C THR A 13 -2.51 3.87 -1.94
N ALA A 14 -3.71 4.17 -1.46
CA ALA A 14 -4.95 3.64 -2.06
C ALA A 14 -5.09 4.08 -3.53
N LYS A 15 -4.80 5.35 -3.83
CA LYS A 15 -4.85 5.89 -5.19
C LYS A 15 -3.78 5.30 -6.11
N GLU A 16 -2.52 5.23 -5.64
CA GLU A 16 -1.39 4.72 -6.42
C GLU A 16 -1.53 3.23 -6.75
N LEU A 17 -2.10 2.45 -5.83
CA LEU A 17 -2.30 1.01 -6.02
C LEU A 17 -3.67 0.66 -6.64
N GLY A 18 -4.54 1.63 -6.85
CA GLY A 18 -5.91 1.39 -7.33
C GLY A 18 -6.75 0.56 -6.36
N LEU A 19 -6.48 0.65 -5.06
CA LEU A 19 -7.14 -0.12 -4.01
C LEU A 19 -8.23 0.71 -3.34
N THR A 20 -9.33 0.05 -2.97
CA THR A 20 -10.29 0.60 -2.02
C THR A 20 -9.70 0.64 -0.61
N TYR A 21 -10.27 1.47 0.28
CA TYR A 21 -9.86 1.48 1.69
C TYR A 21 -10.14 0.14 2.39
N ARG A 22 -11.14 -0.61 1.92
CA ARG A 22 -11.41 -1.96 2.39
C ARG A 22 -10.26 -2.91 2.05
N GLU A 23 -9.85 -2.95 0.79
CA GLU A 23 -8.77 -3.83 0.32
C GLU A 23 -7.41 -3.46 0.92
N LEU A 24 -7.11 -2.16 1.01
CA LEU A 24 -5.92 -1.71 1.71
C LEU A 24 -5.96 -2.14 3.17
N GLY A 25 -7.08 -1.93 3.86
CA GLY A 25 -7.28 -2.32 5.25
C GLY A 25 -7.07 -3.81 5.47
N GLU A 26 -7.74 -4.65 4.69
CA GLU A 26 -7.58 -6.11 4.73
C GLU A 26 -6.12 -6.52 4.54
N ALA A 27 -5.39 -5.88 3.62
CA ALA A 27 -4.00 -6.19 3.35
C ALA A 27 -3.04 -5.81 4.50
N ILE A 28 -3.39 -4.80 5.30
CA ILE A 28 -2.58 -4.34 6.44
C ILE A 28 -3.16 -4.70 7.82
N GLY A 29 -4.23 -5.48 7.87
CA GLY A 29 -4.85 -5.96 9.12
C GLY A 29 -5.74 -4.94 9.84
N TYR A 30 -6.38 -4.03 9.10
CA TYR A 30 -7.29 -3.00 9.62
C TYR A 30 -8.65 -3.02 8.93
N THR A 31 -9.67 -2.48 9.59
CA THR A 31 -11.00 -2.33 8.98
C THR A 31 -11.04 -1.11 8.05
N GLU A 32 -11.97 -1.13 7.08
CA GLU A 32 -12.24 0.04 6.22
C GLU A 32 -12.58 1.29 7.05
N GLY A 33 -13.38 1.14 8.11
CA GLY A 33 -13.79 2.24 8.99
C GLY A 33 -12.60 2.91 9.69
N THR A 34 -11.61 2.12 10.12
CA THR A 34 -10.37 2.63 10.73
C THR A 34 -9.58 3.47 9.73
N LEU A 35 -9.38 2.96 8.50
CA LEU A 35 -8.64 3.68 7.48
C LEU A 35 -9.38 4.92 6.97
N LYS A 36 -10.70 4.83 6.79
CA LYS A 36 -11.54 5.96 6.39
C LYS A 36 -11.45 7.08 7.43
N THR A 37 -11.55 6.75 8.71
CA THR A 37 -11.44 7.73 9.80
C THR A 37 -10.06 8.37 9.81
N ALA A 38 -8.99 7.57 9.83
CA ALA A 38 -7.60 8.07 9.82
C ALA A 38 -7.31 8.94 8.59
N SER A 39 -7.86 8.56 7.43
CA SER A 39 -7.73 9.29 6.17
C SER A 39 -8.51 10.61 6.17
N SER A 40 -9.72 10.64 6.74
CA SER A 40 -10.56 11.84 6.82
C SER A 40 -10.05 12.84 7.86
N THR A 41 -9.55 12.36 9.00
CA THR A 41 -9.02 13.21 10.08
C THR A 41 -7.57 13.64 9.84
N ASN A 42 -6.91 13.07 8.83
CA ASN A 42 -5.48 13.25 8.58
C ASN A 42 -4.61 12.84 9.78
N SER A 43 -5.13 11.93 10.61
CA SER A 43 -4.46 11.39 11.79
C SER A 43 -4.13 9.92 11.52
N VAL A 44 -3.03 9.71 10.81
CA VAL A 44 -2.49 8.37 10.56
C VAL A 44 -1.62 8.00 11.76
N SER A 45 -1.97 6.92 12.46
CA SER A 45 -1.17 6.46 13.59
C SER A 45 0.16 5.87 13.09
N PRO A 46 1.24 5.91 13.90
CA PRO A 46 2.52 5.31 13.54
C PRO A 46 2.40 3.81 13.18
N GLN A 47 1.44 3.10 13.77
CA GLN A 47 1.18 1.70 13.48
C GLN A 47 0.61 1.49 12.07
N ILE A 48 -0.36 2.33 11.65
CA ILE A 48 -0.92 2.27 10.30
C ILE A 48 0.15 2.67 9.28
N GLU A 49 0.92 3.72 9.55
CA GLU A 49 2.02 4.15 8.69
C GLU A 49 3.04 3.03 8.49
N LYS A 50 3.50 2.40 9.58
CA LYS A 50 4.45 1.29 9.48
C LYS A 50 3.86 0.09 8.73
N ALA A 51 2.58 -0.22 8.95
CA ALA A 51 1.91 -1.31 8.24
C ALA A 51 1.82 -1.05 6.73
N ILE A 52 1.51 0.18 6.32
CA ILE A 52 1.52 0.58 4.90
C ILE A 52 2.93 0.47 4.30
N CYS A 53 3.94 0.96 5.00
CA CYS A 53 5.33 0.87 4.53
C CYS A 53 5.77 -0.58 4.34
N LEU A 54 5.48 -1.46 5.31
CA LEU A 54 5.80 -2.89 5.21
C LEU A 54 5.04 -3.58 4.06
N PHE A 55 3.79 -3.20 3.83
CA PHE A 55 3.01 -3.71 2.72
C PHE A 55 3.60 -3.31 1.36
N LEU A 56 4.00 -2.05 1.20
CA LEU A 56 4.65 -1.56 -0.03
C LEU A 56 5.98 -2.27 -0.28
N GLU A 57 6.82 -2.38 0.76
CA GLU A 57 8.10 -3.09 0.68
C GLU A 57 7.89 -4.57 0.33
N ASN A 58 6.91 -5.24 0.93
CA ASN A 58 6.59 -6.63 0.61
C ASN A 58 6.18 -6.81 -0.85
N ARG A 59 5.40 -5.89 -1.41
CA ARG A 59 5.02 -5.92 -2.83
C ARG A 59 6.22 -5.73 -3.74
N GLU A 60 7.10 -4.78 -3.44
CA GLU A 60 8.31 -4.55 -4.21
C GLU A 60 9.22 -5.79 -4.19
N LEU A 61 9.42 -6.40 -3.03
CA LEU A 61 10.21 -7.62 -2.89
C LEU A 61 9.62 -8.79 -3.70
N LYS A 62 8.29 -8.96 -3.67
CA LYS A 62 7.61 -9.97 -4.48
C LYS A 62 7.78 -9.72 -5.98
N GLN A 63 7.75 -8.46 -6.42
CA GLN A 63 8.02 -8.11 -7.82
C GLN A 63 9.46 -8.44 -8.21
N LYS A 64 10.44 -8.11 -7.37
CA LYS A 64 11.86 -8.45 -7.60
C LYS A 64 12.06 -9.97 -7.72
N ILE A 65 11.44 -10.75 -6.83
CA ILE A 65 11.47 -12.22 -6.90
C ILE A 65 10.88 -12.72 -8.22
N LYS A 66 9.73 -12.19 -8.64
CA LYS A 66 9.09 -12.57 -9.91
C LYS A 66 10.00 -12.30 -11.11
N ILE A 67 10.66 -11.14 -11.14
CA ILE A 67 11.61 -10.79 -12.22
C ILE A 67 12.76 -11.80 -12.27
N ILE A 68 13.35 -12.13 -11.12
CA ILE A 68 14.46 -13.10 -11.03
C ILE A 68 14.01 -14.49 -11.50
N GLN A 69 12.81 -14.92 -11.11
CA GLN A 69 12.24 -16.20 -11.52
C GLN A 69 12.02 -16.25 -13.04
N SER A 70 11.38 -15.22 -13.62
CA SER A 70 11.19 -15.14 -15.07
C SER A 70 12.51 -15.12 -15.83
N PHE A 71 13.53 -14.43 -15.31
CA PHE A 71 14.87 -14.45 -15.90
C PHE A 71 15.49 -15.85 -15.88
N LYS A 72 15.37 -16.58 -14.76
CA LYS A 72 15.85 -17.96 -14.64
C LYS A 72 15.13 -18.90 -15.61
N GLU A 73 13.82 -18.75 -15.78
CA GLU A 73 13.02 -19.53 -16.73
C GLU A 73 13.45 -19.27 -18.18
N MET A 74 13.69 -18.01 -18.55
CA MET A 74 14.22 -17.65 -19.87
C MET A 74 15.56 -18.33 -20.14
N LEU A 75 16.49 -18.32 -19.17
CA LEU A 75 17.79 -18.99 -19.31
C LEU A 75 17.68 -20.51 -19.46
N ASN A 76 16.71 -21.15 -18.80
CA ASN A 76 16.50 -22.60 -18.91
C ASN A 76 15.79 -23.02 -20.21
N THR A 77 15.16 -22.07 -20.90
CA THR A 77 14.43 -22.31 -22.16
C THR A 77 15.29 -22.02 -23.39
N LEU A 78 16.48 -21.43 -23.20
CA LEU A 78 17.55 -21.25 -24.19
C LEU A 78 18.42 -22.51 -24.28
#